data_AF-A0A433Q3M1-F1
#
_entry.id   AF-A0A433Q3M1-F1
#
_cell.length_a   1.000
_cell.length_b   1.000
_cell.length_c   1.000
_cell.angle_alpha   90.00
_cell.angle_beta   90.00
_cell.angle_gamma   90.00
#
_symmetry.space_group_name_H-M   'P 1'
#
loop_
_entity.id
_entity.type
_entity.pdbx_description
1 polymer ?
#
loop_
_entity_poly.entity_id
_entity_poly.type
_entity_poly.pdbx_seq_one_letter_code
_entity_poly.pdbx_strand_id
1 'polypeptide(L)'
;MEGRTQLTRAAVPPPAAAREDWKIVRALSEVAGATLPYDDLVGVRARLAAVAPHLVRYDVVEATSPAVAQVGLKPLRAAAGKKASGAQLENPIVDFYQTDPIARASQTMAKCSATWGKAAVEAEGRVAVAQ
;
A
#
# COMPACT_ATOMS: atom_id res chain seq x y z
N MET A 1 4.77 0.09 -10.58
CA MET A 1 5.84 0.20 -9.57
C MET A 1 7.02 -0.63 -10.03
N GLU A 2 8.24 -0.14 -9.85
CA GLU A 2 9.49 -0.75 -10.34
C GLU A 2 10.13 -1.77 -9.38
N GLY A 3 9.63 -1.89 -8.14
CA GLY A 3 10.14 -2.86 -7.16
C GLY A 3 11.38 -2.44 -6.38
N ARG A 4 11.79 -1.16 -6.48
CA ARG A 4 12.92 -0.61 -5.73
C ARG A 4 12.59 -0.49 -4.24
N THR A 5 13.45 -1.04 -3.40
CA THR A 5 13.32 -0.92 -1.95
C THR A 5 13.88 0.42 -1.47
N GLN A 6 13.08 1.16 -0.70
CA GLN A 6 13.46 2.43 -0.09
C GLN A 6 13.45 2.32 1.44
N LEU A 7 14.26 3.14 2.11
CA LEU A 7 14.31 3.20 3.57
C LEU A 7 13.89 4.59 4.06
N THR A 8 12.82 4.63 4.85
CA THR A 8 12.38 5.85 5.53
C THR A 8 13.27 6.17 6.73
N ARG A 9 13.45 7.45 7.05
CA ARG A 9 14.09 7.92 8.29
C ARG A 9 13.06 8.63 9.16
N ALA A 10 13.13 8.42 10.47
CA ALA A 10 12.24 9.08 11.41
C ALA A 10 12.50 10.59 11.38
N ALA A 11 11.46 11.36 11.03
CA ALA A 11 11.53 12.82 10.99
C ALA A 11 11.03 13.46 12.31
N VAL A 12 9.98 12.88 12.90
CA VAL A 12 9.37 13.34 14.15
C VAL A 12 9.12 12.15 15.08
N PRO A 13 9.12 12.35 16.41
CA PRO A 13 8.72 11.30 17.35
C PRO A 13 7.23 10.98 17.20
N PRO A 14 6.81 9.73 17.48
CA PRO A 14 5.39 9.37 17.50
C PRO A 14 4.62 10.22 18.53
N PRO A 15 3.36 10.62 18.23
CA PRO A 15 2.57 11.41 19.14
C PRO A 15 2.15 10.60 20.37
N ALA A 16 2.20 11.23 21.55
CA ALA A 16 1.70 10.69 22.82
C ALA A 16 2.20 9.26 23.12
N ALA A 17 1.29 8.29 23.25
CA ALA A 17 1.58 6.91 23.59
C ALA A 17 1.76 6.00 22.36
N ALA A 18 1.85 6.55 21.15
CA ALA A 18 2.08 5.76 19.95
C ALA A 18 3.44 5.02 20.01
N ARG A 19 3.52 3.88 19.33
CA ARG A 19 4.70 3.00 19.25
C ARG A 19 4.93 2.60 17.80
N GLU A 20 6.13 2.12 17.50
CA GLU A 20 6.43 1.55 16.18
C GLU A 20 5.59 0.28 15.93
N ASP A 21 5.06 0.13 14.72
CA ASP A 21 4.11 -0.94 14.38
C ASP A 21 4.66 -2.34 14.66
N TRP A 22 5.93 -2.60 14.32
CA TRP A 22 6.53 -3.91 14.55
C TRP A 22 6.66 -4.25 16.05
N LYS A 23 6.87 -3.24 16.91
CA LYS A 23 6.92 -3.42 18.37
C LYS A 23 5.54 -3.77 18.91
N ILE A 24 4.48 -3.17 18.36
CA ILE A 24 3.08 -3.49 18.73
C ILE A 24 2.78 -4.95 18.38
N VAL A 25 3.10 -5.39 17.16
CA VAL A 25 2.89 -6.78 16.72
C VAL A 25 3.73 -7.75 17.54
N ARG A 26 4.99 -7.41 17.85
CA ARG A 26 5.88 -8.23 18.69
C ARG A 26 5.35 -8.36 20.12
N ALA A 27 4.86 -7.27 20.73
CA ALA A 27 4.26 -7.31 22.07
C ALA A 27 2.96 -8.13 22.08
N LEU A 28 2.12 -7.98 21.05
CA LEU A 28 0.90 -8.79 20.89
C LEU A 28 1.21 -10.28 20.76
N SER A 29 2.29 -10.64 20.04
CA SER A 29 2.71 -12.02 19.85
C SER A 29 3.06 -12.74 21.16
N GLU A 30 3.64 -11.99 22.11
CA GLU A 30 4.00 -12.49 23.44
C GLU A 30 2.76 -12.72 24.30
N VAL A 31 1.83 -11.76 24.30
CA VAL A 31 0.54 -11.88 24.99
C VAL A 31 -0.30 -13.01 24.42
N ALA A 32 -0.22 -13.25 23.11
CA ALA A 32 -0.93 -14.33 22.43
C ALA A 32 -0.27 -15.72 22.59
N GLY A 33 0.89 -15.82 23.26
CA GLY A 33 1.61 -17.09 23.45
C GLY A 33 2.35 -17.61 22.22
N ALA A 34 2.41 -16.84 21.13
CA ALA A 34 3.09 -17.18 19.88
C ALA A 34 4.27 -16.23 19.63
N THR A 35 5.23 -16.24 20.54
CA THR A 35 6.31 -15.24 20.60
C THR A 35 7.19 -15.29 19.35
N LEU A 36 7.33 -14.14 18.70
CA LEU A 36 8.20 -13.99 17.52
C LEU A 36 9.68 -13.96 17.94
N PRO A 37 10.59 -14.57 17.17
CA PRO A 37 11.99 -14.77 17.56
C PRO A 37 12.90 -13.55 17.30
N TYR A 38 12.37 -12.33 17.46
CA TYR A 38 13.11 -11.09 17.24
C TYR A 38 12.65 -10.00 18.22
N ASP A 39 13.62 -9.28 18.77
CA ASP A 39 13.38 -8.24 19.79
C ASP A 39 13.90 -6.86 19.37
N ASP A 40 14.70 -6.80 18.30
CA ASP A 40 15.30 -5.58 17.79
C ASP A 40 15.05 -5.40 16.28
N LEU A 41 15.32 -4.19 15.80
CA LEU A 41 15.13 -3.85 14.39
C LEU A 41 16.05 -4.65 13.46
N VAL A 42 17.25 -5.04 13.93
CA VAL A 42 18.20 -5.83 13.17
C VAL A 42 17.67 -7.25 12.97
N GLY A 43 17.11 -7.87 14.01
CA GLY A 43 16.46 -9.17 13.94
C GLY A 43 15.25 -9.19 12.99
N VAL A 44 14.43 -8.14 13.02
CA VAL A 44 13.32 -7.97 12.05
C VAL A 44 13.85 -7.90 10.62
N ARG A 45 14.92 -7.13 10.38
CA ARG A 45 15.54 -7.03 9.04
C ARG A 45 16.21 -8.33 8.60
N ALA A 46 16.80 -9.08 9.52
CA ALA A 46 17.34 -10.41 9.23
C ALA A 46 16.21 -11.39 8.83
N ARG A 47 15.07 -11.35 9.54
CA ARG A 47 13.89 -12.13 9.15
C ARG A 47 13.35 -11.70 7.78
N LEU A 48 13.34 -10.39 7.50
CA LEU A 48 12.95 -9.85 6.21
C LEU A 48 13.87 -10.37 5.09
N ALA A 49 15.18 -10.39 5.31
CA ALA A 49 16.15 -10.94 4.37
C ALA A 49 15.94 -12.44 4.11
N ALA A 50 15.59 -13.21 5.15
CA ALA A 50 15.32 -14.64 5.02
C ALA A 50 14.04 -14.94 4.21
N VAL A 51 13.02 -14.08 4.30
CA VAL A 51 11.76 -14.23 3.56
C VAL A 51 11.88 -13.68 2.14
N ALA A 52 12.45 -12.49 2.00
CA ALA A 52 12.49 -11.71 0.77
C ALA A 52 13.78 -10.85 0.73
N PRO A 53 14.89 -11.38 0.17
CA PRO A 53 16.19 -10.71 0.21
C PRO A 53 16.23 -9.37 -0.56
N HIS A 54 15.32 -9.16 -1.51
CA HIS A 54 15.22 -7.90 -2.25
C HIS A 54 14.77 -6.72 -1.35
N LEU A 55 14.09 -6.99 -0.23
CA LEU A 55 13.61 -5.95 0.69
C LEU A 55 14.69 -5.40 1.64
N VAL A 56 15.90 -5.95 1.61
CA VAL A 56 17.06 -5.42 2.36
C VAL A 56 18.14 -4.85 1.44
N ARG A 57 17.93 -4.91 0.12
CA ARG A 57 18.82 -4.33 -0.90
C ARG A 57 18.26 -2.96 -1.30
N TYR A 58 18.70 -1.93 -0.59
CA TYR A 58 18.21 -0.57 -0.74
C TYR A 58 18.69 0.08 -2.04
N ASP A 59 17.83 0.89 -2.66
CA ASP A 59 18.11 1.68 -3.88
C ASP A 59 18.52 0.88 -5.12
N VAL A 60 18.33 -0.44 -5.11
CA VAL A 60 18.59 -1.34 -6.24
C VAL A 60 17.26 -1.83 -6.82
N VAL A 61 17.15 -1.81 -8.15
CA VAL A 61 16.06 -2.47 -8.88
C VAL A 61 16.54 -3.86 -9.26
N GLU A 62 15.89 -4.89 -8.71
CA GLU A 62 16.24 -6.28 -9.03
C GLU A 62 15.38 -6.81 -10.18
N ALA A 63 16.04 -7.45 -11.14
CA ALA A 63 15.32 -8.16 -12.19
C ALA A 63 14.58 -9.37 -11.60
N THR A 64 13.35 -9.61 -12.07
CA THR A 64 12.57 -10.77 -11.66
C THR A 64 13.20 -12.05 -12.21
N SER A 65 13.44 -13.03 -11.35
CA SER A 65 13.93 -14.34 -11.79
C SER A 65 12.83 -15.14 -12.51
N PRO A 66 13.18 -16.02 -13.46
CA PRO A 66 12.18 -16.82 -14.18
C PRO A 66 11.35 -17.72 -13.26
N ALA A 67 11.92 -18.18 -12.14
CA ALA A 67 11.21 -18.98 -11.15
C ALA A 67 10.10 -18.17 -10.45
N VAL A 68 10.38 -16.92 -10.06
CA VAL A 68 9.39 -16.04 -9.43
C VAL A 68 8.31 -15.62 -10.43
N ALA A 69 8.68 -15.33 -11.68
CA ALA A 69 7.73 -15.03 -12.74
C ALA A 69 6.71 -16.16 -12.93
N GLN A 70 7.15 -17.42 -12.92
CA GLN A 70 6.25 -18.57 -13.02
C GLN A 70 5.26 -18.67 -11.85
N VAL A 71 5.68 -18.33 -10.63
CA VAL A 71 4.77 -18.28 -9.47
C VAL A 71 3.67 -17.24 -9.68
N GLY A 72 4.00 -16.04 -10.15
CA GLY A 72 3.03 -14.99 -10.46
C GLY A 72 2.07 -15.34 -11.60
N LEU A 73 2.52 -16.17 -12.54
CA LEU A 73 1.70 -16.64 -13.67
C LEU A 73 0.75 -17.80 -13.31
N LYS A 74 0.96 -18.50 -12.19
CA LYS A 74 0.07 -19.60 -11.75
C LYS A 74 -1.41 -19.20 -11.62
N PRO A 75 -1.77 -18.11 -10.91
CA PRO A 75 -3.18 -17.70 -10.81
C PRO A 75 -3.79 -17.32 -12.17
N LEU A 76 -2.99 -16.74 -13.08
CA LEU A 76 -3.45 -16.41 -14.44
C LEU A 76 -3.72 -17.69 -15.26
N ARG A 77 -2.87 -18.71 -15.12
CA ARG A 77 -3.09 -20.03 -15.73
C ARG A 77 -4.30 -20.75 -15.13
N ALA A 78 -4.51 -20.64 -13.82
CA ALA A 78 -5.68 -21.20 -13.15
C ALA A 78 -6.99 -20.48 -13.53
N ALA A 79 -6.90 -19.22 -13.97
CA ALA A 79 -8.03 -18.45 -14.51
C ALA A 79 -8.23 -18.65 -16.02
N ALA A 80 -7.36 -19.40 -16.71
CA ALA A 80 -7.48 -19.65 -18.14
C ALA A 80 -8.78 -20.40 -18.44
N GLY A 81 -9.63 -19.80 -19.29
CA GLY A 81 -10.94 -20.34 -19.65
C GLY A 81 -12.12 -19.83 -18.82
N LYS A 82 -11.90 -19.02 -17.78
CA LYS A 82 -12.99 -18.32 -17.10
C LYS A 82 -13.57 -17.25 -18.04
N LYS A 83 -14.90 -17.28 -18.25
CA LYS A 83 -15.60 -16.26 -19.03
C LYS A 83 -15.53 -14.92 -18.28
N ALA A 84 -15.18 -13.86 -18.99
CA ALA A 84 -15.25 -12.51 -18.44
C ALA A 84 -16.71 -12.20 -18.06
N SER A 85 -16.91 -11.52 -16.93
CA SER A 85 -18.25 -11.17 -16.43
C SER A 85 -18.98 -10.16 -17.32
N GLY A 86 -18.32 -9.54 -18.30
CA GLY A 86 -18.89 -8.47 -19.12
C GLY A 86 -19.12 -7.15 -18.37
N ALA A 87 -18.74 -7.08 -17.09
CA ALA A 87 -18.81 -5.85 -16.30
C ALA A 87 -17.86 -4.78 -16.89
N GLN A 88 -18.30 -3.53 -16.87
CA GLN A 88 -17.44 -2.41 -17.25
C GLN A 88 -16.29 -2.26 -16.24
N LEU A 89 -15.10 -1.92 -16.75
CA LEU A 89 -13.96 -1.62 -15.89
C LEU A 89 -14.19 -0.27 -15.23
N GLU A 90 -14.34 -0.28 -13.92
CA GLU A 90 -14.48 0.93 -13.11
C GLU A 90 -13.11 1.42 -12.63
N ASN A 91 -12.99 2.74 -12.43
CA ASN A 91 -11.79 3.29 -11.83
C ASN A 91 -11.77 2.93 -10.33
N PRO A 92 -10.75 2.18 -9.84
CA PRO A 92 -10.66 1.82 -8.44
C PRO A 92 -10.46 3.03 -7.52
N ILE A 93 -9.99 4.16 -8.06
CA ILE A 93 -9.80 5.41 -7.32
C ILE A 93 -10.86 6.40 -7.77
N VAL A 94 -11.89 6.58 -6.92
CA VAL A 94 -13.00 7.51 -7.18
C VAL A 94 -12.58 8.96 -6.94
N ASP A 95 -11.84 9.19 -5.84
CA ASP A 95 -11.28 10.49 -5.49
C ASP A 95 -9.77 10.35 -5.25
N PHE A 96 -9.00 11.04 -6.08
CA PHE A 96 -7.55 11.07 -5.99
C PHE A 96 -7.04 11.71 -4.69
N TYR A 97 -7.78 12.67 -4.13
CA TYR A 97 -7.36 13.42 -2.94
C TYR A 97 -7.70 12.73 -1.61
N GLN A 98 -8.44 11.61 -1.64
CA GLN A 98 -8.97 10.93 -0.45
C GLN A 98 -8.61 9.43 -0.42
N THR A 99 -7.41 9.07 -0.89
CA THR A 99 -6.98 7.67 -1.11
C THR A 99 -6.61 6.92 0.16
N ASP A 100 -5.91 7.57 1.10
CA ASP A 100 -5.40 6.95 2.33
C ASP A 100 -5.89 7.67 3.60
N PRO A 101 -5.70 7.10 4.81
CA PRO A 101 -6.14 7.74 6.06
C PRO A 101 -5.50 9.11 6.34
N ILE A 102 -4.28 9.35 5.85
CA ILE A 102 -3.54 10.61 6.07
C ILE A 102 -4.16 11.72 5.22
N ALA A 103 -4.39 11.44 3.93
CA ALA A 103 -5.06 12.32 3.00
C ALA A 103 -6.50 12.61 3.44
N ARG A 104 -7.22 11.60 3.96
CA ARG A 104 -8.57 11.79 4.50
C ARG A 104 -8.63 12.68 5.73
N ALA A 105 -7.63 12.63 6.60
CA ALA A 105 -7.53 13.51 7.76
C ALA A 105 -7.06 14.93 7.42
N SER A 106 -6.57 15.17 6.20
CA SER A 106 -6.02 16.46 5.77
C SER A 106 -7.11 17.44 5.33
N GLN A 107 -7.19 18.58 6.01
CA GLN A 107 -8.11 19.67 5.65
C GLN A 107 -7.77 20.26 4.26
N THR A 108 -6.50 20.29 3.88
CA THR A 108 -6.06 20.79 2.57
C THR A 108 -6.56 19.87 1.46
N MET A 109 -6.43 18.57 1.63
CA MET A 109 -6.91 17.59 0.64
C MET A 109 -8.44 17.56 0.56
N ALA A 110 -9.13 17.80 1.67
CA ALA A 110 -10.59 17.98 1.66
C ALA A 110 -11.01 19.18 0.80
N LYS A 111 -10.31 20.32 0.91
CA LYS A 111 -10.53 21.48 0.03
C LYS A 111 -10.22 21.16 -1.43
N CYS A 112 -9.12 20.46 -1.71
CA CYS A 112 -8.77 20.05 -3.07
C CYS A 112 -9.84 19.13 -3.69
N SER A 113 -10.39 18.19 -2.91
CA SER A 113 -11.48 17.33 -3.34
C SER A 113 -12.77 18.12 -3.60
N ALA A 114 -13.10 19.10 -2.75
CA ALA A 114 -14.27 19.95 -2.97
C ALA A 114 -14.18 20.81 -4.23
N THR A 115 -12.97 21.25 -4.62
CA THR A 115 -12.77 22.09 -5.82
C THR A 115 -12.55 21.26 -7.10
N TRP A 116 -11.80 20.17 -7.02
CA TRP A 116 -11.33 19.41 -8.19
C TRP A 116 -11.71 17.92 -8.17
N GLY A 117 -12.44 17.46 -7.16
CA GLY A 117 -12.93 16.09 -7.09
C GLY A 117 -14.02 15.83 -8.12
N LYS A 118 -14.22 14.55 -8.48
CA LYS A 118 -15.22 14.13 -9.46
C LYS A 118 -16.61 14.71 -9.21
N ALA A 119 -17.03 14.81 -7.95
CA ALA A 119 -18.33 15.38 -7.59
C ALA A 119 -18.43 16.89 -7.93
N ALA A 120 -17.34 17.64 -7.82
CA ALA A 120 -17.28 19.06 -8.20
C ALA A 120 -17.27 19.21 -9.73
N VAL A 121 -16.49 18.39 -10.43
CA VAL A 121 -16.38 18.41 -11.89
C VAL A 121 -17.66 17.94 -12.58
N GLU A 122 -18.37 16.95 -12.02
CA GLU A 122 -19.68 16.51 -12.52
C GLU A 122 -20.79 17.52 -12.24
N ALA A 123 -20.71 18.27 -11.13
CA ALA A 123 -21.63 19.37 -10.85
C ALA A 123 -21.44 20.54 -11.82
N GLU A 124 -20.19 20.92 -12.12
CA GLU A 124 -19.86 21.99 -13.06
C GLU A 124 -20.19 21.61 -14.52
N GLY A 125 -19.92 20.36 -14.91
CA GLY A 125 -20.27 19.82 -16.23
C GLY A 125 -21.79 19.70 -16.47
N ARG A 126 -22.59 19.49 -15.42
CA ARG A 126 -24.07 19.51 -15.53
C ARG A 126 -24.64 20.92 -15.70
N VAL A 127 -23.99 21.94 -15.14
CA VAL A 127 -24.39 23.34 -15.31
C VAL A 127 -24.08 23.83 -16.73
N ALA A 128 -22.95 23.42 -17.32
CA ALA A 128 -22.55 23.82 -18.67
C ALA A 128 -23.39 23.18 -19.80
N VAL A 129 -24.07 22.06 -19.55
CA VAL A 129 -24.94 21.38 -20.54
C VAL A 129 -26.39 21.87 -20.47
N ALA A 130 -26.75 22.66 -19.44
CA ALA A 130 -28.09 23.20 -19.22
C ALA A 130 -28.25 24.67 -19.72
N GLN A 131 -27.29 25.18 -20.50
CA GLN A 131 -27.33 26.48 -21.19
C GLN A 131 -27.22 26.27 -22.69
#